data_AF-A0AB35LDI2-F1
#
_entry.id   AF-A0AB35LDI2-F1
#
_cell.length_a   1.000
_cell.length_b   1.000
_cell.length_c   1.000
_cell.angle_alpha   90.00
_cell.angle_beta   90.00
_cell.angle_gamma   90.00
#
_symmetry.space_group_name_H-M   'P 1'
#
loop_
_entity.id
_entity.type
_entity.pdbx_description
1 polymer ?
#
loop_
_entity_poly.entity_id
_entity_poly.type
_entity_poly.pdbx_seq_one_letter_code
_entity_poly.pdbx_strand_id
1 'polypeptide(L)'
;MNKKLIGTFCLIVTMVLTGCQTTRSKPDVDPRLSQNEDIEFFSKSGVTACMGGAAVGALACLTANSNNRTACMIAAAVVGCGIGVGTNAYLDNQRKKYSNKEQLLNAMIADIQQENQRLKSASSTAKSVIADDKRELAKINQAIAQKRLDQKAAEKKLKGIDANIASLQKSLTDMKKRQIEWKEISEKSTAQGMKTAQLDTQIAEMKTQVTSLEKELDSLYSQRTAIKIS
;
A
#
# COMPACT_ATOMS: atom_id res chain seq x y z
N MET A 1 -46.42 -33.17 31.44
CA MET A 1 -46.75 -33.31 30.00
C MET A 1 -45.86 -32.36 29.21
N ASN A 2 -45.36 -32.85 28.05
CA ASN A 2 -44.62 -32.15 26.97
C ASN A 2 -43.10 -31.99 27.21
N LYS A 3 -42.24 -32.94 26.82
CA LYS A 3 -41.70 -33.33 25.47
C LYS A 3 -40.67 -32.36 24.85
N LYS A 4 -39.40 -32.85 24.87
CA LYS A 4 -38.36 -32.86 23.82
C LYS A 4 -37.65 -31.55 23.42
N LEU A 5 -36.31 -31.59 23.46
CA LEU A 5 -35.34 -31.54 22.33
C LEU A 5 -33.94 -31.38 22.95
N ILE A 6 -33.11 -32.43 23.10
CA ILE A 6 -32.08 -32.90 22.14
C ILE A 6 -31.60 -31.81 21.19
N GLY A 7 -30.34 -31.40 21.34
CA GLY A 7 -29.66 -30.45 20.48
C GLY A 7 -28.18 -30.30 20.80
N THR A 8 -27.43 -31.41 20.75
CA THR A 8 -25.97 -31.42 20.72
C THR A 8 -25.49 -30.68 19.47
N PHE A 9 -24.87 -29.51 19.62
CA PHE A 9 -24.17 -28.83 18.53
C PHE A 9 -22.71 -28.58 18.94
N CYS A 10 -21.91 -29.61 18.73
CA CYS A 10 -20.46 -29.54 18.77
C CYS A 10 -20.00 -28.98 17.42
N LEU A 11 -19.68 -27.69 17.35
CA LEU A 11 -19.08 -27.07 16.17
C LEU A 11 -17.68 -26.55 16.52
N ILE A 12 -16.75 -27.49 16.70
CA ILE A 12 -15.32 -27.22 16.72
C ILE A 12 -14.85 -27.18 15.26
N VAL A 13 -14.71 -25.98 14.70
CA VAL A 13 -13.97 -25.76 13.45
C VAL A 13 -12.57 -25.31 13.82
N THR A 14 -11.70 -26.27 14.13
CA THR A 14 -10.25 -26.06 14.14
C THR A 14 -9.77 -25.97 12.70
N MET A 15 -9.70 -24.75 12.17
CA MET A 15 -8.93 -24.45 10.97
C MET A 15 -7.44 -24.55 11.30
N VAL A 16 -6.90 -25.77 11.27
CA VAL A 16 -5.45 -25.97 11.19
C VAL A 16 -5.09 -25.81 9.71
N LEU A 17 -4.76 -24.59 9.31
CA LEU A 17 -4.04 -24.36 8.07
C LEU A 17 -2.61 -24.90 8.24
N THR A 18 -2.43 -26.18 7.96
CA THR A 18 -1.11 -26.74 7.61
C THR A 18 -0.71 -26.17 6.26
N GLY A 19 -0.09 -24.99 6.29
CA GLY A 19 0.61 -24.45 5.14
C GLY A 19 1.84 -25.31 4.85
N CYS A 20 1.89 -25.93 3.67
CA CYS A 20 3.08 -26.58 3.15
C CYS A 20 4.26 -25.60 3.16
N GLN A 21 5.26 -25.83 4.01
CA GLN A 21 6.59 -25.24 3.88
C GLN A 21 7.25 -25.84 2.64
N THR A 22 7.04 -25.21 1.48
CA THR A 22 7.99 -25.35 0.37
C THR A 22 9.13 -24.40 0.62
N THR A 23 10.22 -24.90 1.20
CA THR A 23 11.50 -24.20 1.37
C THR A 23 12.18 -24.02 0.01
N ARG A 24 11.56 -23.23 -0.89
CA ARG A 24 12.30 -22.56 -1.95
C ARG A 24 12.97 -21.38 -1.29
N SER A 25 14.31 -21.37 -1.28
CA SER A 25 15.12 -20.22 -0.91
C SER A 25 14.78 -19.06 -1.85
N LYS A 26 13.68 -18.35 -1.56
CA LYS A 26 13.39 -17.07 -2.17
C LYS A 26 14.56 -16.16 -1.80
N PRO A 27 15.10 -15.37 -2.74
CA PRO A 27 16.07 -14.36 -2.36
C PRO A 27 15.45 -13.48 -1.27
N ASP A 28 16.25 -13.22 -0.25
CA ASP A 28 15.82 -12.66 1.02
C ASP A 28 15.43 -11.19 0.80
N VAL A 29 14.13 -10.95 0.57
CA VAL A 29 13.56 -9.61 0.50
C VAL A 29 13.57 -9.04 1.91
N ASP A 30 14.03 -7.80 2.05
CA ASP A 30 14.07 -7.11 3.34
C ASP A 30 12.70 -7.24 4.06
N PRO A 31 12.68 -7.73 5.32
CA PRO A 31 11.45 -7.91 6.09
C PRO A 31 10.57 -6.66 6.14
N ARG A 32 11.16 -5.46 6.12
CA ARG A 32 10.42 -4.19 6.10
C ARG A 32 9.59 -4.00 4.83
N LEU A 33 9.98 -4.64 3.72
CA LEU A 33 9.20 -4.60 2.46
C LEU A 33 8.11 -5.67 2.42
N SER A 34 8.27 -6.77 3.15
CA SER A 34 7.34 -7.92 3.10
C SER A 34 6.38 -8.00 4.29
N GLN A 35 6.69 -7.34 5.41
CA GLN A 35 5.91 -7.36 6.65
C GLN A 35 5.28 -5.99 6.98
N ASN A 36 5.40 -5.01 6.10
CA ASN A 36 4.79 -3.69 6.29
C ASN A 36 3.39 -3.66 5.66
N GLU A 37 2.38 -3.38 6.49
CA GLU A 37 0.97 -3.39 6.09
C GLU A 37 0.64 -2.35 5.01
N ASP A 38 1.32 -1.20 5.00
CA ASP A 38 1.10 -0.17 3.99
C ASP A 38 1.71 -0.57 2.64
N ILE A 39 2.89 -1.18 2.63
CA ILE A 39 3.49 -1.74 1.40
C ILE A 39 2.65 -2.93 0.90
N GLU A 40 2.10 -3.75 1.80
CA GLU A 40 1.20 -4.83 1.46
C GLU A 40 -0.10 -4.31 0.82
N PHE A 41 -0.67 -3.22 1.35
CA PHE A 41 -1.85 -2.56 0.79
C PHE A 41 -1.65 -2.16 -0.67
N PHE A 42 -0.47 -1.64 -1.01
CA PHE A 42 -0.15 -1.30 -2.40
C PHE A 42 0.12 -2.53 -3.27
N SER A 43 0.75 -3.57 -2.73
CA SER A 43 1.22 -4.74 -3.51
C SER A 43 0.22 -5.91 -3.67
N LYS A 44 -0.87 -5.95 -2.91
CA LYS A 44 -1.89 -7.03 -2.92
C LYS A 44 -3.19 -6.75 -3.68
N SER A 45 -3.32 -5.60 -4.35
CA SER A 45 -4.42 -5.20 -5.27
C SER A 45 -5.88 -5.49 -4.84
N GLY A 46 -6.64 -4.40 -4.64
CA GLY A 46 -8.10 -4.28 -4.87
C GLY A 46 -9.08 -5.01 -3.94
N VAL A 47 -8.91 -6.32 -3.69
CA VAL A 47 -9.97 -7.14 -3.05
C VAL A 47 -9.75 -7.31 -1.54
N THR A 48 -8.51 -7.46 -1.09
CA THR A 48 -8.17 -7.58 0.34
C THR A 48 -8.16 -6.24 1.07
N ALA A 49 -7.90 -5.13 0.38
CA ALA A 49 -7.85 -3.80 0.97
C ALA A 49 -9.20 -3.35 1.58
N CYS A 50 -10.30 -3.68 0.89
CA CYS A 50 -11.67 -3.32 1.27
C CYS A 50 -12.17 -4.04 2.53
N MET A 51 -11.51 -5.13 2.95
CA MET A 51 -11.80 -5.80 4.23
C MET A 51 -11.05 -5.19 5.43
N GLY A 52 -9.94 -4.47 5.22
CA GLY A 52 -9.12 -3.92 6.31
C GLY A 52 -9.50 -2.50 6.76
N GLY A 53 -10.16 -1.72 5.90
CA GLY A 53 -10.40 -0.30 6.17
C GLY A 53 -11.48 0.01 7.21
N ALA A 54 -12.44 -0.90 7.42
CA ALA A 54 -13.54 -0.71 8.36
C ALA A 54 -13.09 -0.56 9.83
N ALA A 55 -11.92 -1.09 10.20
CA ALA A 55 -11.43 -1.05 11.58
C ALA A 55 -10.81 0.31 11.98
N VAL A 56 -10.20 1.04 11.03
CA VAL A 56 -9.47 2.30 11.33
C VAL A 56 -10.43 3.50 11.37
N GLY A 57 -11.48 3.51 10.55
CA GLY A 57 -12.49 4.57 10.54
C GLY A 57 -13.19 4.73 11.90
N ALA A 58 -13.47 3.62 12.59
CA ALA A 58 -14.13 3.64 13.89
C ALA A 58 -13.27 4.30 15.00
N LEU A 59 -11.94 4.12 14.97
CA LEU A 59 -11.04 4.64 16.01
C LEU A 59 -10.83 6.15 15.92
N ALA A 60 -10.82 6.71 14.71
CA ALA A 60 -10.66 8.16 14.49
C ALA A 60 -11.87 8.98 14.99
N CYS A 61 -13.05 8.36 15.11
CA CYS A 61 -14.26 9.05 15.58
C CYS A 61 -14.56 8.91 17.06
N LEU A 62 -13.87 7.98 17.74
CA LEU A 62 -13.93 7.88 19.19
C LEU A 62 -13.19 9.04 19.87
N THR A 63 -12.25 9.70 19.20
CA THR A 63 -11.49 10.86 19.71
C THR A 63 -12.08 12.22 19.31
N ALA A 64 -13.11 12.24 18.44
CA ALA A 64 -13.73 13.48 17.97
C ALA A 64 -14.76 14.04 18.98
N ASN A 65 -14.69 15.35 19.22
CA ASN A 65 -15.60 16.09 20.11
C ASN A 65 -17.07 15.96 19.66
N SER A 66 -18.00 15.93 20.62
CA SER A 66 -19.42 15.54 20.45
C SER A 66 -20.18 16.29 19.36
N ASN A 67 -19.86 17.56 19.09
CA ASN A 67 -20.53 18.37 18.07
C ASN A 67 -20.19 17.97 16.63
N ASN A 68 -19.18 17.13 16.40
CA ASN A 68 -18.77 16.66 15.09
C ASN A 68 -18.91 15.14 14.92
N ARG A 69 -19.52 14.44 15.90
CA ARG A 69 -19.68 12.99 15.87
C ARG A 69 -20.50 12.50 14.69
N THR A 70 -21.51 13.25 14.22
CA THR A 70 -22.32 12.85 13.07
C THR A 70 -21.54 12.93 11.76
N ALA A 71 -20.77 14.00 11.54
CA ALA A 71 -19.87 14.12 10.39
C ALA A 71 -18.73 13.11 10.45
N CYS A 72 -18.22 12.85 11.65
CA CYS A 72 -17.19 11.84 11.87
C CYS A 72 -17.73 10.43 11.63
N MET A 73 -18.90 10.08 12.16
CA MET A 73 -19.56 8.79 11.92
C MET A 73 -19.82 8.55 10.43
N ILE A 74 -20.20 9.59 9.68
CA ILE A 74 -20.32 9.53 8.23
C ILE A 74 -18.94 9.31 7.59
N ALA A 75 -17.87 9.96 8.04
CA ALA A 75 -16.51 9.69 7.54
C ALA A 75 -15.96 8.30 7.95
N ALA A 76 -16.31 7.79 9.13
CA ALA A 76 -15.87 6.51 9.68
C ALA A 76 -16.52 5.30 9.00
N ALA A 77 -17.78 5.45 8.58
CA ALA A 77 -18.49 4.42 7.81
C ALA A 77 -17.98 4.30 6.35
N VAL A 78 -17.12 5.23 5.93
CA VAL A 78 -16.86 5.54 4.53
C VAL A 78 -15.47 5.11 4.06
N VAL A 79 -14.52 5.09 4.98
CA VAL A 79 -13.12 4.89 4.63
C VAL A 79 -12.81 3.40 4.65
N GLY A 80 -12.54 2.81 3.48
CA GLY A 80 -11.86 1.51 3.52
C GLY A 80 -11.67 0.71 2.26
N CYS A 81 -12.37 0.97 1.17
CA CYS A 81 -12.17 0.15 -0.03
C CYS A 81 -10.97 0.58 -0.86
N GLY A 82 -10.46 1.80 -0.62
CA GLY A 82 -9.51 2.43 -1.53
C GLY A 82 -10.00 2.38 -2.97
N ILE A 83 -9.13 2.78 -3.87
CA ILE A 83 -9.23 2.43 -5.29
C ILE A 83 -8.48 1.11 -5.54
N GLY A 84 -8.53 0.54 -6.74
CA GLY A 84 -7.96 -0.80 -7.03
C GLY A 84 -8.96 -1.87 -7.48
N VAL A 85 -10.26 -1.57 -7.41
CA VAL A 85 -11.33 -2.28 -8.14
C VAL A 85 -11.61 -1.66 -9.52
N GLY A 86 -10.89 -0.58 -9.85
CA GLY A 86 -11.06 0.23 -11.06
C GLY A 86 -11.97 1.44 -10.85
N THR A 87 -11.70 2.50 -11.62
CA THR A 87 -12.36 3.82 -11.56
C THR A 87 -13.89 3.74 -11.60
N ASN A 88 -14.46 2.97 -12.52
CA ASN A 88 -15.93 2.91 -12.70
C ASN A 88 -16.62 2.19 -11.54
N ALA A 89 -16.06 1.07 -11.07
CA ALA A 89 -16.61 0.30 -9.96
C ALA A 89 -16.55 1.11 -8.65
N TYR A 90 -15.46 1.84 -8.42
CA TYR A 90 -15.35 2.77 -7.31
C TYR A 90 -16.43 3.86 -7.36
N LEU A 91 -16.56 4.56 -8.49
CA LEU A 91 -17.56 5.62 -8.65
C LEU A 91 -19.00 5.10 -8.48
N ASP A 92 -19.32 3.93 -9.03
CA ASP A 92 -20.64 3.31 -8.87
C ASP A 92 -20.95 2.97 -7.41
N ASN A 93 -19.98 2.39 -6.70
CA ASN A 93 -20.12 2.08 -5.27
C ASN A 93 -20.34 3.34 -4.43
N GLN A 94 -19.56 4.39 -4.68
CA GLN A 94 -19.71 5.64 -3.92
C GLN A 94 -21.06 6.31 -4.23
N ARG A 95 -21.51 6.33 -5.48
CA ARG A 95 -22.85 6.86 -5.83
C ARG A 95 -24.00 6.13 -5.17
N LYS A 96 -23.88 4.82 -4.93
CA LYS A 96 -24.87 4.04 -4.17
C LYS A 96 -24.91 4.42 -2.70
N LYS A 97 -23.80 4.89 -2.13
CA LYS A 97 -23.67 5.26 -0.72
C LYS A 97 -24.10 6.70 -0.41
N TYR A 98 -23.97 7.62 -1.36
CA TYR A 98 -24.22 9.05 -1.10
C TYR A 98 -25.40 9.60 -1.90
N SER A 99 -26.22 10.37 -1.21
CA SER A 99 -27.43 10.99 -1.75
C SER A 99 -27.16 12.24 -2.60
N ASN A 100 -25.99 12.88 -2.43
CA ASN A 100 -25.64 14.10 -3.15
C ASN A 100 -24.14 14.21 -3.49
N LYS A 101 -23.83 15.11 -4.44
CA LYS A 101 -22.48 15.30 -5.00
C LYS A 101 -21.46 15.82 -3.99
N GLU A 102 -21.88 16.64 -3.02
CA GLU A 102 -20.97 17.19 -2.01
C GLU A 102 -20.51 16.12 -1.02
N GLN A 103 -21.44 15.30 -0.52
CA GLN A 103 -21.12 14.14 0.32
C GLN A 103 -20.20 13.15 -0.41
N LEU A 104 -20.54 12.87 -1.68
CA LEU A 104 -19.75 12.00 -2.55
C LEU A 104 -18.31 12.52 -2.74
N LEU A 105 -18.15 13.81 -3.04
CA LEU A 105 -16.84 14.43 -3.22
C LEU A 105 -16.03 14.46 -1.92
N ASN A 106 -16.67 14.79 -0.79
CA ASN A 106 -16.01 14.80 0.52
C ASN A 106 -15.51 13.40 0.90
N ALA A 107 -16.27 12.35 0.58
CA ALA A 107 -15.83 10.97 0.76
C ALA A 107 -14.62 10.64 -0.12
N MET A 108 -14.62 11.04 -1.40
CA MET A 108 -13.46 10.85 -2.28
C MET A 108 -12.21 11.55 -1.75
N ILE A 109 -12.35 12.77 -1.22
CA ILE A 109 -11.27 13.52 -0.60
C ILE A 109 -10.72 12.79 0.63
N ALA A 110 -11.59 12.25 1.49
CA ALA A 110 -11.17 11.48 2.66
C ALA A 110 -10.43 10.18 2.28
N ASP A 111 -10.94 9.47 1.26
CA ASP A 111 -10.35 8.24 0.76
C ASP A 111 -8.92 8.48 0.21
N ILE A 112 -8.71 9.50 -0.63
CA ILE A 112 -7.38 9.82 -1.14
C ILE A 112 -6.43 10.36 -0.05
N GLN A 113 -6.96 11.12 0.93
CA GLN A 113 -6.16 11.58 2.07
C GLN A 113 -5.61 10.39 2.87
N GLN A 114 -6.42 9.36 3.10
CA GLN A 114 -5.96 8.15 3.77
C GLN A 114 -4.92 7.41 2.92
N GLU A 115 -5.15 7.25 1.61
CA GLU A 115 -4.16 6.62 0.72
C GLU A 115 -2.85 7.41 0.69
N ASN A 116 -2.87 8.74 0.73
CA ASN A 116 -1.67 9.58 0.84
C ASN A 116 -0.90 9.36 2.14
N GLN A 117 -1.58 9.12 3.28
CA GLN A 117 -0.91 8.79 4.53
C GLN A 117 -0.24 7.40 4.45
N ARG A 118 -0.94 6.40 3.91
CA ARG A 118 -0.37 5.07 3.67
C ARG A 118 0.81 5.13 2.72
N LEU A 119 0.70 5.89 1.63
CA LEU A 119 1.76 6.10 0.65
C LEU A 119 2.99 6.75 1.30
N LYS A 120 2.79 7.73 2.17
CA LYS A 120 3.88 8.38 2.90
C LYS A 120 4.62 7.40 3.81
N SER A 121 3.88 6.58 4.56
CA SER A 121 4.42 5.53 5.43
C SER A 121 5.20 4.46 4.63
N ALA A 122 4.58 3.91 3.58
CA ALA A 122 5.20 2.95 2.67
C ALA A 122 6.46 3.53 2.01
N SER A 123 6.39 4.78 1.52
CA SER A 123 7.52 5.48 0.90
C SER A 123 8.67 5.72 1.87
N SER A 124 8.39 6.05 3.14
CA SER A 124 9.43 6.19 4.17
C SER A 124 10.17 4.88 4.40
N THR A 125 9.42 3.78 4.51
CA THR A 125 9.97 2.44 4.69
C THR A 125 10.82 2.03 3.48
N ALA A 126 10.29 2.21 2.27
CA ALA A 126 10.99 1.94 1.03
C ALA A 126 12.28 2.76 0.90
N LYS A 127 12.25 4.06 1.21
CA LYS A 127 13.43 4.94 1.20
C LYS A 127 14.49 4.50 2.21
N SER A 128 14.08 4.01 3.39
CA SER A 128 15.04 3.46 4.36
C SER A 128 15.75 2.22 3.80
N VAL A 129 15.00 1.28 3.19
CA VAL A 129 15.60 0.08 2.58
C VAL A 129 16.52 0.47 1.43
N ILE A 130 16.10 1.39 0.56
CA ILE A 130 16.93 1.92 -0.53
C ILE A 130 18.23 2.53 0.01
N ALA A 131 18.15 3.31 1.08
CA ALA A 131 19.34 3.91 1.68
C ALA A 131 20.30 2.86 2.24
N ASP A 132 19.77 1.77 2.82
CA ASP A 132 20.56 0.68 3.37
C ASP A 132 21.25 -0.11 2.24
N ASP A 133 20.51 -0.41 1.17
CA ASP A 133 21.03 -1.08 -0.02
C ASP A 133 22.12 -0.24 -0.69
N LYS A 134 21.92 1.07 -0.85
CA LYS A 134 22.95 2.01 -1.37
C LYS A 134 24.23 1.98 -0.53
N ARG A 135 24.11 1.96 0.80
CA ARG A 135 25.28 1.83 1.70
C ARG A 135 25.99 0.50 1.52
N GLU A 136 25.26 -0.57 1.28
CA GLU A 136 25.86 -1.89 1.04
C GLU A 136 26.59 -1.95 -0.31
N LEU A 137 26.01 -1.37 -1.37
CA LEU A 137 26.68 -1.21 -2.66
C LEU A 137 27.97 -0.40 -2.54
N ALA A 138 27.97 0.68 -1.75
CA ALA A 138 29.17 1.49 -1.50
C ALA A 138 30.28 0.67 -0.82
N LYS A 139 29.95 -0.17 0.18
CA LYS A 139 30.92 -1.06 0.82
C LYS A 139 31.49 -2.10 -0.16
N ILE A 140 30.65 -2.68 -1.01
CA ILE A 140 31.08 -3.64 -2.04
C ILE A 140 32.05 -2.96 -3.01
N ASN A 141 31.72 -1.77 -3.50
CA ASN A 141 32.62 -0.99 -4.37
C ASN A 141 33.96 -0.68 -3.70
N GLN A 142 33.95 -0.32 -2.41
CA GLN A 142 35.17 -0.09 -1.65
C GLN A 142 36.02 -1.37 -1.53
N ALA A 143 35.38 -2.52 -1.25
CA ALA A 143 36.08 -3.81 -1.16
C ALA A 143 36.69 -4.24 -2.51
N ILE A 144 36.01 -3.98 -3.62
CA ILE A 144 36.53 -4.17 -4.99
C ILE A 144 37.78 -3.29 -5.19
N ALA A 145 37.68 -1.99 -4.92
CA ALA A 145 38.79 -1.05 -5.09
C ALA A 145 40.02 -1.43 -4.25
N GLN A 146 39.81 -1.99 -3.05
CA GLN A 146 40.86 -2.44 -2.15
C GLN A 146 41.38 -3.85 -2.46
N LYS A 147 40.82 -4.56 -3.46
CA LYS A 147 41.14 -5.97 -3.78
C LYS A 147 40.94 -6.93 -2.59
N ARG A 148 39.94 -6.66 -1.74
CA ARG A 148 39.60 -7.42 -0.53
C ARG A 148 38.19 -8.01 -0.58
N LEU A 149 37.63 -8.16 -1.78
CA LEU A 149 36.27 -8.63 -1.95
C LEU A 149 36.16 -10.13 -1.59
N ASP A 150 35.27 -10.45 -0.66
CA ASP A 150 34.73 -11.80 -0.55
C ASP A 150 33.62 -11.96 -1.61
N GLN A 151 33.93 -12.64 -2.70
CA GLN A 151 33.05 -12.81 -3.85
C GLN A 151 31.71 -13.47 -3.46
N LYS A 152 31.75 -14.54 -2.66
CA LYS A 152 30.55 -15.29 -2.29
C LYS A 152 29.65 -14.46 -1.38
N ALA A 153 30.23 -13.74 -0.43
CA ALA A 153 29.47 -12.84 0.43
C ALA A 153 28.86 -11.66 -0.35
N ALA A 154 29.61 -11.09 -1.29
CA ALA A 154 29.15 -10.00 -2.14
C ALA A 154 28.01 -10.43 -3.08
N GLU A 155 28.13 -11.58 -3.74
CA GLU A 155 27.07 -12.14 -4.58
C GLU A 155 25.77 -12.37 -3.80
N LYS A 156 25.85 -12.87 -2.56
CA LYS A 156 24.68 -13.04 -1.70
C LYS A 156 24.00 -11.71 -1.40
N LYS A 157 24.76 -10.68 -1.07
CA LYS A 157 24.24 -9.33 -0.79
C LYS A 157 23.60 -8.70 -2.03
N LEU A 158 24.27 -8.80 -3.17
CA LEU A 158 23.74 -8.31 -4.44
C LEU A 158 22.42 -8.99 -4.82
N LYS A 159 22.28 -10.31 -4.60
CA LYS A 159 21.01 -11.03 -4.81
C LYS A 159 19.89 -10.53 -3.89
N GLY A 160 20.20 -10.17 -2.64
CA GLY A 160 19.23 -9.56 -1.72
C GLY A 160 18.76 -8.19 -2.22
N ILE A 161 19.72 -7.34 -2.64
CA ILE A 161 19.42 -6.02 -3.23
C ILE A 161 18.58 -6.16 -4.50
N ASP A 162 18.89 -7.13 -5.37
CA ASP A 162 18.09 -7.40 -6.58
C ASP A 162 16.64 -7.77 -6.24
N ALA A 163 16.43 -8.55 -5.17
CA ALA A 163 15.08 -8.90 -4.71
C ALA A 163 14.33 -7.71 -4.09
N ASN A 164 15.03 -6.85 -3.35
CA ASN A 164 14.49 -5.59 -2.85
C ASN A 164 14.05 -4.68 -4.00
N ILE A 165 14.91 -4.47 -5.01
CA ILE A 165 14.61 -3.69 -6.20
C ILE A 165 13.35 -4.23 -6.89
N ALA A 166 13.27 -5.54 -7.12
CA ALA A 166 12.10 -6.15 -7.77
C ALA A 166 10.80 -5.93 -6.97
N SER A 167 10.86 -6.07 -5.64
CA SER A 167 9.69 -5.83 -4.76
C SER A 167 9.27 -4.36 -4.75
N LEU A 168 10.23 -3.44 -4.70
CA LEU A 168 10.00 -2.00 -4.75
C LEU A 168 9.44 -1.56 -6.11
N GLN A 169 9.94 -2.11 -7.22
CA GLN A 169 9.42 -1.84 -8.57
C GLN A 169 7.97 -2.28 -8.72
N LYS A 170 7.61 -3.45 -8.19
CA LYS A 170 6.22 -3.91 -8.17
C LYS A 170 5.33 -2.94 -7.38
N SER A 171 5.74 -2.60 -6.16
CA SER A 171 4.99 -1.68 -5.29
C SER A 171 4.82 -0.29 -5.94
N LEU A 172 5.87 0.25 -6.56
CA LEU A 172 5.84 1.52 -7.27
C LEU A 172 4.88 1.48 -8.49
N THR A 173 4.83 0.36 -9.21
CA THR A 173 3.90 0.18 -10.34
C THR A 173 2.45 0.27 -9.86
N ASP A 174 2.12 -0.38 -8.74
CA ASP A 174 0.78 -0.33 -8.17
C ASP A 174 0.43 1.07 -7.63
N MET A 175 1.39 1.77 -7.00
CA MET A 175 1.22 3.17 -6.57
C MET A 175 0.97 4.12 -7.75
N LYS A 176 1.70 3.97 -8.85
CA LYS A 176 1.47 4.74 -10.09
C LYS A 176 0.09 4.47 -10.68
N LYS A 177 -0.33 3.20 -10.72
CA LYS A 177 -1.65 2.82 -11.21
C LYS A 177 -2.76 3.52 -10.40
N ARG A 178 -2.66 3.51 -9.06
CA ARG A 178 -3.61 4.21 -8.18
C ARG A 178 -3.63 5.71 -8.41
N GLN A 179 -2.46 6.34 -8.59
CA GLN A 179 -2.39 7.77 -8.93
C GLN A 179 -3.12 8.09 -10.24
N ILE A 180 -3.03 7.21 -11.25
CA ILE A 180 -3.77 7.35 -12.52
C ILE A 180 -5.27 7.17 -12.29
N GLU A 181 -5.69 6.14 -11.55
CA GLU A 181 -7.09 5.88 -11.22
C GLU A 181 -7.73 7.08 -10.48
N TRP A 182 -7.04 7.67 -9.50
CA TRP A 182 -7.52 8.89 -8.84
C TRP A 182 -7.67 10.08 -9.79
N LYS A 183 -6.74 10.23 -10.72
CA LYS A 183 -6.82 11.27 -11.75
C LYS A 183 -8.06 11.08 -12.62
N GLU A 184 -8.31 9.85 -13.08
CA GLU A 184 -9.53 9.53 -13.84
C GLU A 184 -10.82 9.76 -13.04
N ILE A 185 -10.81 9.46 -11.74
CA ILE A 185 -11.92 9.74 -10.82
C ILE A 185 -12.20 11.23 -10.77
N SER A 186 -11.15 12.06 -10.62
CA SER A 186 -11.30 13.51 -10.60
C SER A 186 -11.85 14.03 -11.93
N GLU A 187 -11.27 13.62 -13.07
CA GLU A 187 -11.72 14.02 -14.41
C GLU A 187 -13.21 13.69 -14.64
N LYS A 188 -13.63 12.47 -14.27
CA LYS A 188 -15.05 12.07 -14.36
C LYS A 188 -15.95 12.85 -13.42
N SER A 189 -15.46 13.19 -12.22
CA SER A 189 -16.22 13.95 -11.22
C SER A 189 -16.42 15.40 -11.68
N THR A 190 -15.39 16.02 -12.25
CA THR A 190 -15.44 17.34 -12.89
C THR A 190 -16.42 17.35 -14.06
N ALA A 191 -16.40 16.33 -14.92
CA ALA A 191 -17.35 16.19 -16.02
C ALA A 191 -18.82 16.07 -15.56
N GLN A 192 -19.04 15.65 -14.30
CA GLN A 192 -20.36 15.60 -13.66
C GLN A 192 -20.70 16.90 -12.90
N GLY A 193 -19.89 17.94 -13.03
CA GLY A 193 -20.09 19.25 -12.39
C GLY A 193 -19.72 19.30 -10.90
N MET A 194 -18.88 18.39 -10.41
CA MET A 194 -18.34 18.47 -9.05
C MET A 194 -17.15 19.45 -8.99
N LYS A 195 -16.96 20.13 -7.85
CA LYS A 195 -15.86 21.08 -7.64
C LYS A 195 -14.61 20.37 -7.09
N THR A 196 -13.79 19.79 -7.96
CA THR A 196 -12.72 18.85 -7.58
C THR A 196 -11.41 19.45 -7.09
N ALA A 197 -11.28 20.78 -6.93
CA ALA A 197 -9.98 21.42 -6.65
C ALA A 197 -9.23 20.83 -5.44
N GLN A 198 -9.94 20.47 -4.37
CA GLN A 198 -9.33 19.84 -3.20
C GLN A 198 -8.91 18.38 -3.47
N LEU A 199 -9.71 17.63 -4.24
CA LEU A 199 -9.34 16.29 -4.72
C LEU A 199 -8.09 16.36 -5.59
N ASP A 200 -8.03 17.31 -6.53
CA ASP A 200 -6.87 17.52 -7.42
C ASP A 200 -5.59 17.86 -6.64
N THR A 201 -5.70 18.62 -5.56
CA THR A 201 -4.58 18.91 -4.66
C THR A 201 -4.02 17.64 -4.03
N GLN A 202 -4.89 16.74 -3.55
CA GLN A 202 -4.47 15.46 -2.97
C GLN A 202 -3.84 14.52 -4.02
N ILE A 203 -4.32 14.56 -5.27
CA ILE A 203 -3.75 13.79 -6.38
C ILE A 203 -2.34 14.30 -6.72
N ALA A 204 -2.15 15.63 -6.71
CA ALA A 204 -0.84 16.23 -6.94
C ALA A 204 0.18 15.85 -5.84
N GLU A 205 -0.28 15.78 -4.58
CA GLU A 205 0.53 15.27 -3.47
C GLU A 205 0.93 13.81 -3.69
N MET A 206 -0.02 12.93 -4.03
CA MET A 206 0.22 11.53 -4.35
C MET A 206 1.28 11.38 -5.46
N LYS A 207 1.11 12.11 -6.56
CA LYS A 207 2.04 12.12 -7.69
C LYS A 207 3.45 12.52 -7.25
N THR A 208 3.58 13.56 -6.43
CA THR A 208 4.87 14.03 -5.92
C THR A 208 5.59 12.94 -5.11
N GLN A 209 4.86 12.25 -4.24
CA GLN A 209 5.41 11.15 -3.43
C GLN A 209 5.87 9.97 -4.32
N VAL A 210 5.03 9.54 -5.27
CA VAL A 210 5.35 8.46 -6.23
C VAL A 210 6.59 8.80 -7.06
N THR A 211 6.65 10.00 -7.65
CA THR A 211 7.81 10.43 -8.45
C THR A 211 9.08 10.55 -7.59
N SER A 212 8.97 10.96 -6.33
CA SER A 212 10.13 10.99 -5.42
C SER A 212 10.67 9.59 -5.15
N LEU A 213 9.79 8.61 -4.89
CA LEU A 213 10.19 7.23 -4.65
C LEU A 213 10.79 6.57 -5.91
N GLU A 214 10.21 6.84 -7.08
CA GLU A 214 10.73 6.40 -8.38
C GLU A 214 12.19 6.82 -8.59
N LYS A 215 12.50 8.10 -8.39
CA LYS A 215 13.87 8.62 -8.54
C LYS A 215 14.87 7.93 -7.62
N GLU A 216 14.47 7.66 -6.38
CA GLU A 216 15.33 6.96 -5.41
C GLU A 216 15.63 5.53 -5.83
N LEU A 217 14.60 4.83 -6.34
CA LEU A 217 14.70 3.46 -6.82
C LEU A 217 15.53 3.37 -8.10
N ASP A 218 15.34 4.28 -9.04
CA ASP A 218 16.16 4.36 -10.26
C ASP A 218 17.63 4.59 -9.93
N SER A 219 17.92 5.49 -8.99
CA SER A 219 19.27 5.73 -8.50
C SER A 219 19.90 4.47 -7.87
N LEU A 220 19.15 3.70 -7.08
CA LEU A 220 19.62 2.42 -6.54
C LEU A 220 19.90 1.41 -7.66
N TYR A 221 18.99 1.28 -8.62
CA TYR A 221 19.13 0.37 -9.75
C TYR A 221 20.36 0.69 -10.60
N SER A 222 20.62 1.98 -10.90
CA SER A 222 21.82 2.40 -11.62
C SER A 222 23.11 2.06 -10.85
N GLN A 223 23.14 2.29 -9.54
CA GLN A 223 24.31 1.91 -8.71
C GLN A 223 24.53 0.39 -8.71
N ARG A 224 23.45 -0.38 -8.57
CA ARG A 224 23.50 -1.84 -8.53
C ARG A 224 24.01 -2.44 -9.83
N THR A 225 23.56 -1.93 -10.98
CA THR A 225 23.92 -2.45 -12.31
C THR A 225 25.36 -2.11 -12.72
N ALA A 226 25.93 -1.04 -12.16
CA ALA A 226 27.32 -0.63 -12.35
C ALA A 226 28.32 -1.58 -11.66
N ILE A 227 27.93 -2.27 -10.59
CA ILE A 227 28.81 -3.25 -9.91
C ILE A 227 28.90 -4.52 -10.75
N LYS A 228 30.13 -4.83 -11.20
CA LYS A 228 30.49 -6.10 -11.84
C LYS A 228 31.39 -6.88 -10.90
N ILE A 229 30.98 -8.11 -10.59
CA ILE A 229 31.82 -9.09 -9.90
C ILE A 229 32.12 -10.15 -10.96
N SER A 230 33.38 -10.22 -11.38
CA SER A 230 33.92 -11.18 -12.33
C SER A 230 34.83 -12.16 -11.61
#